data_AF-A0A453Q0A3-F1
#
_entry.id   AF-A0A453Q0A3-F1
#
_cell.length_a   1.000
_cell.length_b   1.000
_cell.length_c   1.000
_cell.angle_alpha   90.00
_cell.angle_beta   90.00
_cell.angle_gamma   90.00
#
_symmetry.space_group_name_H-M   'P 1'
#
loop_
_entity.id
_entity.type
_entity.pdbx_description
1 polymer ?
#
loop_
_entity_poly.entity_id
_entity_poly.type
_entity_poly.pdbx_seq_one_letter_code
_entity_poly.pdbx_strand_id
1 'polypeptide(L)'
;MMKELTLRTRDYLVSFGECMSTRIFAAYLNKLGKKARQYDAFDLGFITNAEILEETYPAVAKSLHGDWIDDPAIPIVTGFLGKGWKSCAVTTLGRGGSDLTATAIGKALGLREIQVWKDVDGVLTCDPNIYANAVPVTYLTFDEAAELAYFGAQVLHPQSMQPAREGGIPVRVKNSYNRHAPGTLITKTRDMSKSILTSIVLKSNITMLDIVSTRMLGQYGFLAKVFSIFEDLGISVDSVATSEVSISLTLDPSKLWSRESIQQELDHVVEELEKIAVVHILQHKSIICLIGNVQRSYLILEKV
;
A
#
# COMPACT_ATOMS: atom_id res chain seq x y z
N MET A 1 12.64 -13.78 -31.90
CA MET A 1 11.97 -13.39 -30.65
C MET A 1 13.02 -12.70 -29.79
N MET A 2 12.84 -11.43 -29.42
CA MET A 2 13.80 -10.73 -28.55
C MET A 2 13.69 -11.36 -27.15
N LYS A 3 14.74 -12.01 -26.67
CA LYS A 3 14.77 -12.74 -25.39
C LYS A 3 14.96 -11.78 -24.20
N GLU A 4 14.30 -10.63 -24.23
CA GLU A 4 14.49 -9.52 -23.30
C GLU A 4 13.15 -8.94 -22.84
N LEU A 5 13.03 -8.68 -21.55
CA LEU A 5 11.88 -7.99 -20.95
C LEU A 5 12.40 -6.82 -20.09
N THR A 6 12.52 -5.65 -20.69
CA THR A 6 12.91 -4.43 -19.96
C THR A 6 11.78 -3.97 -19.02
N LEU A 7 12.11 -3.18 -17.99
CA LEU A 7 11.10 -2.58 -17.10
C LEU A 7 10.10 -1.72 -17.87
N ARG A 8 10.56 -0.98 -18.89
CA ARG A 8 9.70 -0.20 -19.79
C ARG A 8 8.72 -1.09 -20.56
N THR A 9 9.21 -2.20 -21.11
CA THR A 9 8.35 -3.16 -21.83
C THR A 9 7.35 -3.80 -20.88
N ARG A 10 7.75 -4.09 -19.64
CA ARG A 10 6.87 -4.63 -18.60
C ARG A 10 5.74 -3.66 -18.26
N ASP A 11 6.05 -2.38 -18.01
CA ASP A 11 5.04 -1.34 -17.73
C ASP A 11 4.03 -1.23 -18.87
N TYR A 12 4.51 -1.21 -20.12
CA TYR A 12 3.64 -1.20 -21.28
C TYR A 12 2.77 -2.47 -21.38
N LEU A 13 3.35 -3.65 -21.14
CA LEU A 13 2.63 -4.92 -21.19
C LEU A 13 1.49 -4.98 -20.18
N VAL A 14 1.74 -4.59 -18.92
CA VAL A 14 0.70 -4.65 -17.88
C VAL A 14 -0.38 -3.58 -18.05
N SER A 15 -0.08 -2.48 -18.76
CA SER A 15 -1.05 -1.41 -19.04
C SER A 15 -2.30 -1.89 -19.80
N PHE A 16 -2.16 -2.93 -20.62
CA PHE A 16 -3.27 -3.50 -21.39
C PHE A 16 -4.45 -3.93 -20.53
N GLY A 17 -4.22 -4.37 -19.28
CA GLY A 17 -5.30 -4.79 -18.39
C GLY A 17 -6.30 -3.67 -18.10
N GLU A 18 -5.82 -2.55 -17.58
CA GLU A 18 -6.63 -1.35 -17.26
C GLU A 18 -7.20 -0.69 -18.52
N CYS A 19 -6.41 -0.65 -19.61
CA CYS A 19 -6.87 -0.12 -20.88
C CYS A 19 -8.08 -0.91 -21.44
N MET A 20 -8.04 -2.24 -21.36
CA MET A 20 -9.16 -3.09 -21.80
C MET A 20 -10.37 -2.97 -20.86
N SER A 21 -10.15 -3.03 -19.54
CA SER A 21 -11.25 -3.01 -18.56
C SER A 21 -12.10 -1.74 -18.65
N THR A 22 -11.44 -0.58 -18.73
CA THR A 22 -12.10 0.73 -18.79
C THR A 22 -12.87 0.94 -20.10
N ARG A 23 -12.32 0.48 -21.23
CA ARG A 23 -12.99 0.54 -22.54
C ARG A 23 -14.26 -0.31 -22.56
N ILE A 24 -14.18 -1.54 -22.04
CA ILE A 24 -15.35 -2.42 -21.93
C ILE A 24 -16.42 -1.78 -21.05
N PHE A 25 -16.03 -1.26 -19.88
CA PHE A 25 -16.99 -0.70 -18.92
C PHE A 25 -17.65 0.59 -19.43
N ALA A 26 -16.89 1.49 -20.06
CA ALA A 26 -17.45 2.71 -20.67
C ALA A 26 -18.43 2.37 -21.81
N ALA A 27 -18.08 1.42 -22.68
CA ALA A 27 -18.99 0.96 -23.74
C ALA A 27 -20.28 0.36 -23.17
N TYR A 28 -20.17 -0.43 -22.10
CA TYR A 28 -21.32 -1.01 -21.40
C TYR A 28 -22.24 0.05 -20.79
N LEU A 29 -21.70 1.08 -20.12
CA LEU A 29 -22.50 2.18 -19.58
C LEU A 29 -23.26 2.93 -20.69
N ASN A 30 -22.59 3.21 -21.80
CA ASN A 30 -23.24 3.86 -22.95
C ASN A 30 -24.36 3.00 -23.53
N LYS A 31 -24.18 1.67 -23.60
CA LYS A 31 -25.24 0.73 -24.01
C LYS A 31 -26.45 0.77 -23.07
N LEU A 32 -26.26 1.05 -21.78
CA LEU A 32 -27.33 1.24 -20.79
C LEU A 32 -27.96 2.65 -20.82
N GLY A 33 -27.57 3.52 -21.76
CA GLY A 33 -28.03 4.90 -21.83
C GLY A 33 -27.41 5.81 -20.77
N LYS A 34 -26.33 5.38 -20.10
CA LYS A 34 -25.53 6.21 -19.19
C LYS A 34 -24.31 6.72 -19.95
N LYS A 35 -24.35 7.99 -20.34
CA LYS A 35 -23.27 8.61 -21.10
C LYS A 35 -21.95 8.54 -20.33
N ALA A 36 -20.95 7.87 -20.90
CA ALA A 36 -19.65 7.65 -20.28
C ALA A 36 -18.52 7.86 -21.29
N ARG A 37 -17.38 8.39 -20.85
CA ARG A 37 -16.18 8.60 -21.68
C ARG A 37 -14.99 7.92 -21.02
N GLN A 38 -14.27 7.13 -21.81
CA GLN A 38 -13.07 6.44 -21.34
C GLN A 38 -11.84 7.36 -21.46
N TYR A 39 -10.94 7.30 -20.48
CA TYR A 39 -9.69 8.03 -20.46
C TYR A 39 -8.53 7.11 -20.08
N ASP A 40 -7.45 7.17 -20.85
CA ASP A 40 -6.18 6.60 -20.46
C ASP A 40 -5.45 7.64 -19.59
N ALA A 41 -5.06 7.25 -18.37
CA ALA A 41 -4.45 8.16 -17.40
C ALA A 41 -3.19 8.84 -17.97
N PHE A 42 -2.39 8.08 -18.74
CA PHE A 42 -1.18 8.57 -19.40
C PHE A 42 -1.44 9.65 -20.47
N ASP A 43 -2.65 9.74 -21.01
CA ASP A 43 -3.05 10.82 -21.93
C ASP A 43 -3.92 11.90 -21.24
N LEU A 44 -4.53 11.57 -20.10
CA LEU A 44 -5.38 12.48 -19.33
C LEU A 44 -4.59 13.58 -18.62
N GLY A 45 -3.31 13.33 -18.32
CA GLY A 45 -2.45 14.25 -17.58
C GLY A 45 -1.78 13.65 -16.34
N PHE A 46 -1.76 12.32 -16.18
CA PHE A 46 -0.93 11.68 -15.15
C PHE A 46 0.53 11.70 -15.57
N ILE A 47 1.33 12.55 -14.92
CA ILE A 47 2.74 12.75 -15.21
C ILE A 47 3.57 12.15 -14.08
N THR A 48 4.55 11.32 -14.43
CA THR A 48 5.30 10.55 -13.43
C THR A 48 6.82 10.53 -13.62
N ASN A 49 7.54 10.30 -12.52
CA ASN A 49 8.98 10.06 -12.46
C ASN A 49 9.31 8.99 -11.40
N ALA A 50 8.67 7.81 -11.51
CA ALA A 50 8.51 6.79 -10.45
C ALA A 50 7.46 7.15 -9.38
N GLU A 51 7.16 8.44 -9.20
CA GLU A 51 6.06 8.95 -8.39
C GLU A 51 5.15 9.87 -9.22
N ILE A 52 3.98 10.24 -8.70
CA ILE A 52 3.13 11.26 -9.33
C ILE A 52 3.74 12.64 -9.10
N LEU A 53 3.90 13.40 -10.18
CA LEU A 53 4.38 14.77 -10.12
C LEU A 53 3.26 15.77 -9.83
N GLU A 54 3.59 16.89 -9.18
CA GLU A 54 2.63 17.95 -8.83
C GLU A 54 1.93 18.55 -10.06
N GLU A 55 2.59 18.54 -11.22
CA GLU A 55 2.02 18.96 -12.50
C GLU A 55 0.82 18.11 -12.94
N THR A 56 0.67 16.89 -12.38
CA THR A 56 -0.48 16.01 -12.64
C THR A 56 -1.79 16.66 -12.21
N TYR A 57 -1.83 17.31 -11.05
CA TYR A 57 -3.08 17.84 -10.49
C TYR A 57 -3.73 18.91 -11.39
N PRO A 58 -3.04 19.99 -11.80
CA PRO A 58 -3.62 20.97 -12.72
C PRO A 58 -3.89 20.39 -14.11
N ALA A 59 -3.06 19.46 -14.60
CA ALA A 59 -3.26 18.83 -15.91
C ALA A 59 -4.54 17.98 -15.96
N VAL A 60 -4.72 17.07 -14.99
CA VAL A 60 -5.91 16.23 -14.85
C VAL A 60 -7.15 17.10 -14.64
N ALA A 61 -7.06 18.12 -13.78
CA ALA A 61 -8.18 19.02 -13.52
C ALA A 61 -8.61 19.77 -14.79
N LYS A 62 -7.65 20.28 -15.58
CA LYS A 62 -7.93 20.97 -16.83
C LYS A 62 -8.61 20.04 -17.85
N SER A 63 -8.08 18.83 -18.04
CA SER A 63 -8.63 17.86 -19.00
C SER A 63 -10.05 17.44 -18.62
N LEU A 64 -10.25 16.98 -17.38
CA LEU A 64 -11.57 16.49 -16.93
C LEU A 64 -12.61 17.61 -16.85
N HIS A 65 -12.27 18.80 -16.34
CA HIS A 65 -13.23 19.91 -16.31
C HIS A 65 -13.56 20.43 -17.70
N GLY A 66 -12.57 20.55 -18.60
CA GLY A 66 -12.80 21.03 -19.97
C GLY A 66 -13.79 20.12 -20.70
N ASP A 67 -13.53 18.82 -20.66
CA ASP A 67 -14.37 17.81 -21.28
C ASP A 67 -15.79 17.73 -20.68
N TRP A 68 -15.89 17.91 -19.36
CA TRP A 68 -17.17 17.90 -18.67
C TRP A 68 -18.04 19.12 -19.00
N ILE A 69 -17.43 20.31 -19.19
CA ILE A 69 -18.15 21.53 -19.55
C ILE A 69 -18.67 21.45 -21.00
N ASP A 70 -17.86 20.93 -21.92
CA ASP A 70 -18.22 20.82 -23.33
C ASP A 70 -19.30 19.75 -23.56
N ASP A 71 -19.10 18.56 -23.01
CA ASP A 71 -20.01 17.45 -23.22
C ASP A 71 -20.02 16.49 -22.01
N PRO A 72 -20.90 16.73 -21.00
CA PRO A 72 -20.91 15.99 -19.74
C PRO A 72 -21.08 14.48 -19.95
N ALA A 73 -20.11 13.71 -19.47
CA ALA A 73 -20.10 12.25 -19.51
C ALA A 73 -19.38 11.70 -18.28
N ILE A 74 -19.81 10.53 -17.79
CA ILE A 74 -19.15 9.86 -16.66
C ILE A 74 -17.72 9.48 -17.08
N PRO A 75 -16.67 10.02 -16.43
CA PRO A 75 -15.30 9.69 -16.78
C PRO A 75 -14.92 8.31 -16.23
N ILE A 76 -14.46 7.43 -17.12
CA ILE A 76 -13.96 6.09 -16.81
C ILE A 76 -12.45 6.07 -17.08
N VAL A 77 -11.66 6.28 -16.03
CA VAL A 77 -10.21 6.48 -16.12
C VAL A 77 -9.47 5.18 -15.78
N THR A 78 -8.40 4.85 -16.51
CA THR A 78 -7.52 3.71 -16.15
C THR A 78 -6.86 3.96 -14.80
N GLY A 79 -6.90 2.98 -13.89
CA GLY A 79 -6.08 3.01 -12.67
C GLY A 79 -4.61 2.71 -12.96
N PHE A 80 -3.73 2.86 -11.95
CA PHE A 80 -2.35 2.32 -11.93
C PHE A 80 -1.37 2.87 -12.99
N LEU A 81 -1.81 3.63 -13.98
CA LEU A 81 -1.01 4.07 -15.11
C LEU A 81 -0.69 5.57 -15.07
N GLY A 82 0.41 5.93 -15.72
CA GLY A 82 0.83 7.31 -15.96
C GLY A 82 1.79 7.44 -17.14
N LYS A 83 2.29 8.65 -17.36
CA LYS A 83 3.23 8.98 -18.42
C LYS A 83 4.52 9.54 -17.86
N GLY A 84 5.63 8.89 -18.22
CA GLY A 84 6.95 9.32 -17.78
C GLY A 84 7.30 10.72 -18.30
N TRP A 85 7.64 11.65 -17.41
CA TRP A 85 7.93 13.06 -17.75
C TRP A 85 8.99 13.21 -18.86
N LYS A 86 10.09 12.45 -18.77
CA LYS A 86 11.20 12.53 -19.74
C LYS A 86 11.05 11.58 -20.92
N SER A 87 10.56 10.36 -20.66
CA SER A 87 10.52 9.29 -21.66
C SER A 87 9.27 9.34 -22.53
N CYS A 88 8.23 10.04 -22.08
CA CYS A 88 6.87 10.00 -22.64
C CYS A 88 6.28 8.59 -22.75
N ALA A 89 6.90 7.59 -22.11
CA ALA A 89 6.45 6.21 -22.12
C ALA A 89 5.35 5.99 -21.08
N VAL A 90 4.50 4.99 -21.31
CA VAL A 90 3.58 4.49 -20.30
C VAL A 90 4.40 3.96 -19.12
N THR A 91 4.00 4.37 -17.92
CA THR A 91 4.59 3.98 -16.65
C THR A 91 3.51 3.41 -15.74
N THR A 92 3.93 2.63 -14.75
CA THR A 92 3.06 2.15 -13.68
C THR A 92 3.33 2.86 -12.36
N LEU A 93 2.30 2.94 -11.51
CA LEU A 93 2.33 3.65 -10.22
C LEU A 93 2.73 2.75 -9.03
N GLY A 94 3.05 1.47 -9.28
CA GLY A 94 3.43 0.53 -8.23
C GLY A 94 2.27 0.11 -7.31
N ARG A 95 2.60 -0.20 -6.06
CA ARG A 95 1.64 -0.78 -5.10
C ARG A 95 0.53 0.21 -4.74
N GLY A 96 -0.71 -0.26 -4.78
CA GLY A 96 -1.89 0.59 -4.55
C GLY A 96 -2.11 1.61 -5.67
N GLY A 97 -1.57 1.39 -6.88
CA GLY A 97 -1.60 2.40 -7.93
C GLY A 97 -3.00 2.80 -8.42
N SER A 98 -3.97 1.88 -8.46
CA SER A 98 -5.36 2.25 -8.82
C SER A 98 -6.02 3.11 -7.74
N ASP A 99 -5.74 2.84 -6.46
CA ASP A 99 -6.17 3.70 -5.36
C ASP A 99 -5.48 5.07 -5.43
N LEU A 100 -4.20 5.11 -5.82
CA LEU A 100 -3.43 6.34 -5.98
C LEU A 100 -3.99 7.19 -7.12
N THR A 101 -4.40 6.57 -8.24
CA THR A 101 -5.11 7.27 -9.32
C THR A 101 -6.38 7.93 -8.79
N ALA A 102 -7.18 7.21 -7.99
CA ALA A 102 -8.44 7.73 -7.45
C ALA A 102 -8.22 8.92 -6.50
N THR A 103 -7.25 8.81 -5.59
CA THR A 103 -6.95 9.91 -4.66
C THR A 103 -6.31 11.11 -5.36
N ALA A 104 -5.49 10.88 -6.38
CA ALA A 104 -4.91 11.96 -7.18
C ALA A 104 -5.99 12.75 -7.93
N ILE A 105 -6.96 12.06 -8.56
CA ILE A 105 -8.12 12.72 -9.17
C ILE A 105 -8.93 13.49 -8.12
N GLY A 106 -9.16 12.89 -6.95
CA GLY A 106 -9.84 13.55 -5.83
C GLY A 106 -9.18 14.87 -5.43
N LYS A 107 -7.85 14.86 -5.23
CA LYS A 107 -7.05 16.07 -4.94
C LYS A 107 -7.09 17.07 -6.10
N ALA A 108 -6.91 16.62 -7.34
CA ALA A 108 -6.90 17.47 -8.52
C ALA A 108 -8.22 18.26 -8.70
N LEU A 109 -9.35 17.61 -8.44
CA LEU A 109 -10.69 18.19 -8.61
C LEU A 109 -11.26 18.81 -7.33
N GLY A 110 -10.59 18.69 -6.18
CA GLY A 110 -11.09 19.17 -4.89
C GLY A 110 -12.41 18.50 -4.46
N LEU A 111 -12.54 17.20 -4.68
CA LEU A 111 -13.78 16.47 -4.41
C LEU A 111 -14.06 16.34 -2.91
N ARG A 112 -15.34 16.19 -2.56
CA ARG A 112 -15.80 16.08 -1.17
C ARG A 112 -15.39 14.78 -0.46
N GLU A 113 -15.23 13.70 -1.22
CA GLU A 113 -14.85 12.38 -0.71
C GLU A 113 -14.32 11.52 -1.87
N ILE A 114 -13.43 10.58 -1.55
CA ILE A 114 -12.95 9.54 -2.47
C ILE A 114 -13.51 8.21 -1.98
N GLN A 115 -14.07 7.39 -2.87
CA GLN A 115 -14.64 6.09 -2.52
C GLN A 115 -13.83 4.95 -3.14
N VAL A 116 -13.44 3.98 -2.33
CA VAL A 116 -12.78 2.75 -2.75
C VAL A 116 -13.74 1.59 -2.48
N TRP A 117 -14.02 0.79 -3.51
CA TRP A 117 -15.00 -0.28 -3.45
C TRP A 117 -14.30 -1.64 -3.39
N LYS A 118 -14.65 -2.43 -2.38
CA LYS A 118 -14.12 -3.77 -2.09
C LYS A 118 -15.28 -4.77 -1.99
N ASP A 119 -14.97 -5.98 -1.52
CA ASP A 119 -15.87 -7.11 -1.33
C ASP A 119 -16.35 -7.29 0.12
N VAL A 120 -15.84 -6.49 1.05
CA VAL A 120 -16.21 -6.47 2.48
C VAL A 120 -16.74 -5.11 2.92
N ASP A 121 -17.45 -5.06 4.05
CA ASP A 121 -18.11 -3.87 4.61
C ASP A 121 -17.15 -2.83 5.22
N GLY A 122 -16.10 -2.47 4.47
CA GLY A 122 -15.05 -1.55 4.87
C GLY A 122 -13.81 -2.27 5.39
N VAL A 123 -13.13 -1.64 6.33
CA VAL A 123 -12.04 -2.23 7.12
C VAL A 123 -12.67 -2.93 8.32
N LEU A 124 -12.18 -4.13 8.63
CA LEU A 124 -12.73 -4.98 9.69
C LEU A 124 -11.80 -5.02 10.90
N THR A 125 -12.31 -5.44 12.06
CA THR A 125 -11.52 -5.58 13.31
C THR A 125 -10.45 -6.67 13.23
N CYS A 126 -10.56 -7.60 12.29
CA CYS A 126 -9.58 -8.62 11.94
C CYS A 126 -9.93 -9.22 10.57
N ASP A 127 -9.09 -10.12 10.04
CA ASP A 127 -9.40 -10.84 8.80
C ASP A 127 -10.61 -11.77 8.99
N PRO A 128 -11.71 -11.62 8.21
CA PRO A 128 -12.90 -12.45 8.32
C PRO A 128 -12.67 -13.90 7.91
N ASN A 129 -11.62 -14.19 7.14
CA ASN A 129 -11.22 -15.56 6.78
C ASN A 129 -10.55 -16.29 7.95
N ILE A 130 -9.97 -15.53 8.90
CA ILE A 130 -9.36 -16.07 10.11
C ILE A 130 -10.43 -16.18 11.22
N TYR A 131 -11.28 -15.17 11.36
CA TYR A 131 -12.31 -15.13 12.40
C TYR A 131 -13.63 -14.56 11.86
N ALA A 132 -14.65 -15.42 11.80
CA ALA A 132 -15.93 -15.11 11.15
C ALA A 132 -16.73 -13.97 11.80
N ASN A 133 -16.52 -13.68 13.09
CA ASN A 133 -17.22 -12.59 13.78
C ASN A 133 -16.46 -11.25 13.69
N ALA A 134 -15.65 -11.05 12.65
CA ALA A 134 -15.02 -9.76 12.37
C ALA A 134 -16.09 -8.69 12.13
N VAL A 135 -15.93 -7.52 12.76
CA VAL A 135 -16.92 -6.44 12.70
C VAL A 135 -16.34 -5.26 11.91
N PRO A 136 -17.16 -4.50 11.14
CA PRO A 136 -16.71 -3.27 10.50
C PRO A 136 -16.21 -2.21 11.48
N VAL A 137 -15.06 -1.63 11.18
CA VAL A 137 -14.52 -0.44 11.83
C VAL A 137 -15.07 0.78 11.10
N THR A 138 -15.95 1.54 11.73
CA THR A 138 -16.69 2.63 11.04
C THR A 138 -15.83 3.85 10.74
N TYR A 139 -14.84 4.14 11.59
CA TYR A 139 -13.96 5.31 11.46
C TYR A 139 -12.50 4.94 11.72
N LEU A 140 -11.61 5.45 10.88
CA LEU A 140 -10.16 5.34 11.03
C LEU A 140 -9.51 6.69 10.81
N THR A 141 -8.35 6.91 11.41
CA THR A 141 -7.45 7.98 10.95
C THR A 141 -6.60 7.49 9.77
N PHE A 142 -6.05 8.42 8.98
CA PHE A 142 -5.06 8.08 7.96
C PHE A 142 -3.84 7.35 8.54
N ASP A 143 -3.43 7.71 9.76
CA ASP A 143 -2.31 7.06 10.43
C ASP A 143 -2.67 5.61 10.84
N GLU A 144 -3.86 5.38 11.41
CA GLU A 144 -4.33 4.01 11.70
C GLU A 144 -4.46 3.16 10.45
N ALA A 145 -4.98 3.73 9.35
CA ALA A 145 -5.12 3.03 8.07
C ALA A 145 -3.75 2.68 7.46
N ALA A 146 -2.75 3.56 7.60
CA ALA A 146 -1.40 3.33 7.11
C ALA A 146 -0.73 2.16 7.85
N GLU A 147 -0.83 2.14 9.17
CA GLU A 147 -0.32 1.03 10.00
C GLU A 147 -1.01 -0.29 9.67
N LEU A 148 -2.34 -0.28 9.53
CA LEU A 148 -3.11 -1.47 9.11
C LEU A 148 -2.62 -2.02 7.78
N ALA A 149 -2.45 -1.16 6.77
CA ALA A 149 -1.99 -1.54 5.46
C ALA A 149 -0.54 -2.06 5.47
N TYR A 150 0.32 -1.47 6.29
CA TYR A 150 1.72 -1.91 6.44
C TYR A 150 1.81 -3.35 6.94
N PHE A 151 1.02 -3.72 7.95
CA PHE A 151 1.02 -5.07 8.51
C PHE A 151 0.20 -6.09 7.72
N GLY A 152 -0.36 -5.70 6.57
CA GLY A 152 -0.99 -6.62 5.62
C GLY A 152 -2.51 -6.70 5.70
N ALA A 153 -3.17 -5.83 6.47
CA ALA A 153 -4.61 -5.68 6.31
C ALA A 153 -4.90 -5.17 4.90
N GLN A 154 -5.88 -5.77 4.21
CA GLN A 154 -6.27 -5.38 2.87
C GLN A 154 -7.03 -4.03 2.87
N VAL A 155 -6.35 -2.94 3.23
CA VAL A 155 -6.84 -1.57 3.23
C VAL A 155 -6.24 -0.83 2.02
N LEU A 156 -5.90 0.44 2.17
CA LEU A 156 -5.31 1.32 1.17
C LEU A 156 -3.82 1.44 1.47
N HIS A 157 -2.98 1.34 0.46
CA HIS A 157 -1.55 1.54 0.63
C HIS A 157 -1.25 2.96 1.16
N PRO A 158 -0.28 3.18 2.07
CA PRO A 158 0.02 4.51 2.60
C PRO A 158 0.29 5.55 1.50
N GLN A 159 1.05 5.17 0.46
CA GLN A 159 1.34 6.04 -0.68
C GLN A 159 0.06 6.43 -1.43
N SER A 160 -0.91 5.53 -1.58
CA SER A 160 -2.16 5.84 -2.27
C SER A 160 -3.05 6.80 -1.50
N MET A 161 -2.90 6.90 -0.17
CA MET A 161 -3.66 7.85 0.65
C MET A 161 -3.04 9.24 0.70
N GLN A 162 -1.78 9.42 0.29
CA GLN A 162 -1.07 10.69 0.43
C GLN A 162 -1.79 11.87 -0.25
N PRO A 163 -2.27 11.79 -1.51
CA PRO A 163 -2.99 12.90 -2.13
C PRO A 163 -4.27 13.28 -1.36
N ALA A 164 -4.98 12.29 -0.82
CA ALA A 164 -6.18 12.52 -0.02
C ALA A 164 -5.85 13.19 1.32
N ARG A 165 -4.77 12.76 1.99
CA ARG A 165 -4.27 13.34 3.24
C ARG A 165 -3.88 14.79 3.07
N GLU A 166 -3.12 15.11 2.03
CA GLU A 166 -2.67 16.47 1.71
C GLU A 166 -3.84 17.39 1.30
N GLY A 167 -4.77 16.87 0.51
CA GLY A 167 -5.98 17.59 0.11
C GLY A 167 -7.03 17.72 1.24
N GLY A 168 -6.84 17.05 2.38
CA GLY A 168 -7.83 17.00 3.45
C GLY A 168 -9.14 16.30 3.03
N ILE A 169 -9.07 15.40 2.05
CA ILE A 169 -10.24 14.73 1.46
C ILE A 169 -10.46 13.39 2.15
N PRO A 170 -11.62 13.13 2.75
CA PRO A 170 -11.91 11.84 3.37
C PRO A 170 -11.95 10.71 2.34
N VAL A 171 -11.46 9.54 2.73
CA VAL A 171 -11.53 8.32 1.91
C VAL A 171 -12.52 7.34 2.54
N ARG A 172 -13.43 6.78 1.75
CA ARG A 172 -14.43 5.81 2.22
C ARG A 172 -14.22 4.46 1.57
N VAL A 173 -14.03 3.42 2.37
CA VAL A 173 -13.99 2.03 1.90
C VAL A 173 -15.40 1.45 1.97
N LYS A 174 -15.94 1.01 0.83
CA LYS A 174 -17.32 0.50 0.66
C LYS A 174 -17.34 -0.94 0.14
N ASN A 175 -18.46 -1.63 0.33
CA ASN A 175 -18.70 -2.96 -0.22
C ASN A 175 -19.55 -2.90 -1.50
N SER A 176 -19.04 -3.49 -2.58
CA SER A 176 -19.75 -3.64 -3.85
C SER A 176 -20.94 -4.61 -3.77
N TYR A 177 -20.87 -5.62 -2.90
CA TYR A 177 -21.97 -6.56 -2.64
C TYR A 177 -23.01 -6.01 -1.66
N ASN A 178 -22.64 -5.04 -0.82
CA ASN A 178 -23.52 -4.39 0.15
C ASN A 178 -23.45 -2.86 0.05
N ARG A 179 -24.01 -2.31 -1.03
CA ARG A 179 -23.91 -0.88 -1.39
C ARG A 179 -24.47 0.11 -0.34
N HIS A 180 -25.36 -0.37 0.52
CA HIS A 180 -26.03 0.42 1.55
C HIS A 180 -25.26 0.48 2.87
N ALA A 181 -24.26 -0.39 3.06
CA ALA A 181 -23.39 -0.31 4.21
C ALA A 181 -22.67 1.05 4.26
N PRO A 182 -22.50 1.64 5.46
CA PRO A 182 -21.77 2.90 5.61
C PRO A 182 -20.28 2.76 5.25
N GLY A 183 -19.75 1.55 5.41
CA GLY A 183 -18.35 1.23 5.23
C GLY A 183 -17.46 1.88 6.29
N THR A 184 -16.20 2.10 5.95
CA THR A 184 -15.21 2.76 6.81
C THR A 184 -14.87 4.13 6.26
N LEU A 185 -14.97 5.15 7.09
CA LEU A 185 -14.53 6.51 6.76
C LEU A 185 -13.15 6.78 7.35
N ILE A 186 -12.20 7.14 6.50
CA ILE A 186 -10.81 7.45 6.84
C ILE A 186 -10.61 8.97 6.76
N THR A 187 -10.22 9.58 7.88
CA THR A 187 -10.07 11.03 8.04
C THR A 187 -8.74 11.39 8.71
N LYS A 188 -8.42 12.69 8.81
CA LYS A 188 -7.23 13.16 9.55
C LYS A 188 -7.34 12.87 11.05
N THR A 189 -8.53 13.06 11.61
CA THR A 189 -8.81 12.82 13.03
C THR A 189 -10.20 12.18 13.18
N ARG A 190 -10.42 11.51 14.32
CA ARG A 190 -11.73 10.97 14.73
C ARG A 190 -11.87 11.06 16.25
N ASP A 191 -13.07 10.88 16.77
CA ASP A 191 -13.28 10.74 18.21
C ASP A 191 -12.61 9.45 18.73
N MET A 192 -11.70 9.61 19.69
CA MET A 192 -10.95 8.53 20.33
C MET A 192 -11.47 8.19 21.74
N SER A 193 -12.50 8.90 22.24
CA SER A 193 -13.00 8.78 23.62
C SER A 193 -13.41 7.35 24.02
N LYS A 194 -14.02 6.61 23.08
CA LYS A 194 -14.45 5.22 23.24
C LYS A 194 -13.50 4.19 22.61
N SER A 195 -12.45 4.65 21.93
CA SER A 195 -11.53 3.76 21.21
C SER A 195 -10.49 3.19 22.16
N ILE A 196 -10.39 1.86 22.22
CA ILE A 196 -9.32 1.14 22.93
C ILE A 196 -8.49 0.38 21.90
N LEU A 197 -9.04 -0.69 21.34
CA LEU A 197 -8.46 -1.43 20.24
C LEU A 197 -9.29 -1.20 18.97
N THR A 198 -8.61 -1.02 17.84
CA THR A 198 -9.22 -0.73 16.55
C THR A 198 -9.27 -1.99 15.70
N SER A 199 -8.15 -2.70 15.55
CA SER A 199 -8.08 -3.92 14.74
C SER A 199 -6.85 -4.77 15.09
N ILE A 200 -6.93 -6.05 14.78
CA ILE A 200 -5.88 -7.06 14.93
C ILE A 200 -5.48 -7.56 13.55
N VAL A 201 -4.19 -7.49 13.24
CA VAL A 201 -3.64 -7.94 11.95
C VAL A 201 -2.69 -9.11 12.18
N LEU A 202 -2.81 -10.14 11.35
CA LEU A 202 -1.89 -11.28 11.33
C LEU A 202 -1.04 -11.21 10.07
N LYS A 203 0.28 -11.23 10.24
CA LYS A 203 1.24 -11.44 9.16
C LYS A 203 1.90 -12.79 9.37
N SER A 204 1.61 -13.74 8.48
CA SER A 204 2.09 -15.13 8.56
C SER A 204 3.32 -15.36 7.69
N ASN A 205 4.00 -16.49 7.90
CA ASN A 205 5.17 -16.94 7.12
C ASN A 205 6.32 -15.93 7.12
N ILE A 206 6.62 -15.40 8.30
CA ILE A 206 7.71 -14.46 8.50
C ILE A 206 8.99 -15.22 8.83
N THR A 207 10.09 -14.78 8.23
CA THR A 207 11.44 -15.17 8.61
C THR A 207 11.98 -14.15 9.60
N MET A 208 12.41 -14.62 10.76
CA MET A 208 13.04 -13.83 11.80
C MET A 208 14.52 -14.21 11.90
N LEU A 209 15.39 -13.21 12.02
CA LEU A 209 16.81 -13.34 12.26
C LEU A 209 17.13 -12.79 13.65
N ASP A 210 17.82 -13.57 14.47
CA ASP A 210 18.38 -13.09 15.74
C ASP A 210 19.90 -13.01 15.63
N ILE A 211 20.45 -11.83 15.85
CA ILE A 211 21.86 -11.49 15.63
C ILE A 211 22.45 -11.14 17.00
N VAL A 212 23.27 -12.03 17.54
CA VAL A 212 23.83 -11.92 18.89
C VAL A 212 25.32 -11.60 18.83
N SER A 213 25.75 -10.51 19.46
CA SER A 213 27.15 -10.14 19.56
C SER A 213 27.43 -9.31 20.81
N THR A 214 28.32 -9.79 21.68
CA THR A 214 28.81 -9.02 22.83
C THR A 214 29.58 -7.76 22.41
N ARG A 215 30.01 -7.68 21.15
CA ARG A 215 30.63 -6.49 20.55
C ARG A 215 29.64 -5.35 20.35
N MET A 216 28.34 -5.55 20.57
CA MET A 216 27.35 -4.46 20.57
C MET A 216 27.46 -3.54 21.79
N LEU A 217 27.91 -4.07 22.92
CA LEU A 217 27.98 -3.33 24.18
C LEU A 217 28.99 -2.18 24.07
N GLY A 218 28.50 -0.94 24.18
CA GLY A 218 29.32 0.27 24.22
C GLY A 218 30.06 0.61 22.92
N GLN A 219 29.76 -0.08 21.82
CA GLN A 219 30.38 0.15 20.51
C GLN A 219 29.43 0.90 19.58
N TYR A 220 29.96 1.88 18.86
CA TYR A 220 29.24 2.58 17.82
C TYR A 220 29.38 1.84 16.48
N GLY A 221 28.36 1.89 15.63
CA GLY A 221 28.43 1.41 14.24
C GLY A 221 28.07 -0.05 14.00
N PHE A 222 27.82 -0.86 15.04
CA PHE A 222 27.37 -2.26 14.85
C PHE A 222 26.04 -2.34 14.09
N LEU A 223 25.04 -1.56 14.51
CA LEU A 223 23.74 -1.48 13.82
C LEU A 223 23.89 -1.03 12.36
N ALA A 224 24.72 -0.01 12.11
CA ALA A 224 24.98 0.47 10.76
C ALA A 224 25.59 -0.64 9.88
N LYS A 225 26.53 -1.42 10.41
CA LYS A 225 27.14 -2.54 9.70
C LYS A 225 26.13 -3.64 9.39
N VAL A 226 25.25 -3.97 10.34
CA VAL A 226 24.18 -4.96 10.11
C VAL A 226 23.26 -4.49 8.98
N PHE A 227 22.76 -3.26 9.02
CA PHE A 227 21.83 -2.75 7.99
C PHE A 227 22.50 -2.53 6.63
N SER A 228 23.80 -2.22 6.58
CA SER A 228 24.58 -2.16 5.33
C SER A 228 24.55 -3.49 4.57
N ILE A 229 24.64 -4.62 5.28
CA ILE A 229 24.57 -5.96 4.66
C ILE A 229 23.21 -6.17 3.98
N PHE A 230 22.11 -5.78 4.65
CA PHE A 230 20.78 -5.88 4.05
C PHE A 230 20.59 -4.94 2.85
N GLU A 231 21.16 -3.72 2.91
CA GLU A 231 21.14 -2.76 1.80
C GLU A 231 21.89 -3.30 0.58
N ASP A 232 23.13 -3.79 0.76
CA ASP A 232 23.96 -4.35 -0.30
C ASP A 232 23.28 -5.55 -1.00
N LEU A 233 22.50 -6.32 -0.24
CA LEU A 233 21.74 -7.46 -0.74
C LEU A 233 20.33 -7.09 -1.24
N GLY A 234 19.90 -5.84 -1.09
CA GLY A 234 18.59 -5.35 -1.52
C GLY A 234 17.41 -5.94 -0.74
N ILE A 235 17.63 -6.39 0.50
CA ILE A 235 16.64 -7.05 1.34
C ILE A 235 15.99 -6.02 2.28
N SER A 236 14.66 -6.00 2.29
CA SER A 236 13.89 -5.11 3.16
C SER A 236 13.65 -5.78 4.51
N VAL A 237 14.07 -5.08 5.58
CA VAL A 237 13.71 -5.42 6.95
C VAL A 237 12.34 -4.81 7.29
N ASP A 238 11.56 -5.52 8.08
CA ASP A 238 10.17 -5.19 8.45
C ASP A 238 10.10 -4.68 9.89
N SER A 239 10.39 -5.52 10.90
CA SER A 239 10.41 -5.15 12.32
C SER A 239 11.79 -5.35 12.94
N VAL A 240 12.12 -4.52 13.93
CA VAL A 240 13.40 -4.53 14.65
C VAL A 240 13.14 -4.46 16.14
N ALA A 241 13.79 -5.34 16.90
CA ALA A 241 13.86 -5.28 18.35
C ALA A 241 15.32 -5.43 18.79
N THR A 242 15.73 -4.72 19.85
CA THR A 242 17.11 -4.76 20.35
C THR A 242 17.16 -5.11 21.82
N SER A 243 18.18 -5.86 22.20
CA SER A 243 18.64 -6.02 23.58
C SER A 243 20.02 -5.37 23.74
N GLU A 244 20.65 -5.54 24.90
CA GLU A 244 22.03 -5.06 25.12
C GLU A 244 23.06 -5.73 24.19
N VAL A 245 22.83 -7.00 23.81
CA VAL A 245 23.80 -7.83 23.08
C VAL A 245 23.20 -8.49 21.83
N SER A 246 21.95 -8.19 21.47
CA SER A 246 21.30 -8.78 20.31
C SER A 246 20.37 -7.83 19.57
N ILE A 247 20.16 -8.17 18.30
CA ILE A 247 19.17 -7.54 17.42
C ILE A 247 18.32 -8.66 16.83
N SER A 248 17.01 -8.58 17.00
CA SER A 248 16.06 -9.46 16.33
C SER A 248 15.35 -8.69 15.20
N LEU A 249 15.36 -9.24 14.01
CA LEU A 249 14.85 -8.64 12.78
C LEU A 249 13.82 -9.55 12.13
N THR A 250 12.77 -8.99 11.53
CA THR A 250 11.89 -9.73 10.62
C THR A 250 12.06 -9.26 9.19
N LEU A 251 11.92 -10.16 8.23
CA LEU A 251 12.07 -9.86 6.80
C LEU A 251 10.70 -9.70 6.13
N ASP A 252 10.59 -8.78 5.17
CA ASP A 252 9.36 -8.65 4.38
C ASP A 252 9.16 -9.87 3.48
N PRO A 253 8.08 -10.67 3.67
CA PRO A 253 7.80 -11.81 2.82
C PRO A 253 7.68 -11.39 1.34
N SER A 254 7.12 -10.20 1.06
CA SER A 254 6.63 -9.84 -0.27
C SER A 254 7.72 -9.62 -1.33
N LYS A 255 8.98 -9.39 -0.93
CA LYS A 255 10.13 -9.35 -1.86
C LYS A 255 10.81 -10.71 -2.03
N LEU A 256 10.77 -11.55 -1.00
CA LEU A 256 11.40 -12.87 -1.01
C LEU A 256 10.66 -13.83 -1.99
N TRP A 257 9.32 -13.84 -2.02
CA TRP A 257 8.55 -14.81 -2.83
C TRP A 257 8.65 -14.70 -4.36
N SER A 258 9.33 -13.67 -4.90
CA SER A 258 9.46 -13.50 -6.34
C SER A 258 10.58 -14.32 -6.98
N ARG A 259 11.38 -15.04 -6.19
CA ARG A 259 12.57 -15.76 -6.66
C ARG A 259 12.55 -17.22 -6.17
N GLU A 260 12.81 -18.17 -7.07
CA GLU A 260 13.07 -19.57 -6.72
C GLU A 260 14.33 -19.74 -5.82
N SER A 261 15.09 -18.67 -5.59
CA SER A 261 16.37 -18.62 -4.88
C SER A 261 16.31 -18.04 -3.46
N ILE A 262 15.15 -17.99 -2.80
CA ILE A 262 15.00 -17.45 -1.43
C ILE A 262 16.00 -18.05 -0.46
N GLN A 263 16.16 -19.38 -0.50
CA GLN A 263 17.06 -20.06 0.42
C GLN A 263 18.51 -19.62 0.20
N GLN A 264 18.93 -19.46 -1.05
CA GLN A 264 20.29 -18.98 -1.37
C GLN A 264 20.53 -17.55 -0.89
N GLU A 265 19.54 -16.67 -1.02
CA GLU A 265 19.64 -15.29 -0.50
C GLU A 265 19.71 -15.27 1.02
N LEU A 266 18.91 -16.09 1.70
CA LEU A 266 18.95 -16.21 3.16
C LEU A 266 20.28 -16.78 3.65
N ASP A 267 20.78 -17.83 3.00
CA ASP A 267 22.08 -18.44 3.33
C ASP A 267 23.19 -17.40 3.17
N HIS A 268 23.16 -16.62 2.09
CA HIS A 268 24.15 -15.57 1.85
C HIS A 268 24.10 -14.43 2.87
N VAL A 269 22.91 -13.98 3.27
CA VAL A 269 22.74 -13.00 4.36
C VAL A 269 23.36 -13.51 5.66
N VAL A 270 23.14 -14.79 5.96
CA VAL A 270 23.62 -15.41 7.19
C VAL A 270 25.14 -15.53 7.16
N GLU A 271 25.72 -15.98 6.06
CA GLU A 271 27.18 -16.02 5.87
C GLU A 271 27.84 -14.65 6.08
N GLU A 272 27.23 -13.57 5.57
CA GLU A 272 27.76 -12.21 5.76
C GLU A 272 27.63 -11.72 7.21
N LEU A 273 26.50 -11.99 7.86
CA LEU A 273 26.24 -11.61 9.26
C LEU A 273 27.09 -12.43 10.25
N GLU A 274 27.36 -13.70 9.96
CA GLU A 274 28.19 -14.59 10.79
C GLU A 274 29.65 -14.12 10.90
N LYS A 275 30.11 -13.25 9.99
CA LYS A 275 31.44 -12.59 10.08
C LYS A 275 31.55 -11.66 11.29
N ILE A 276 30.43 -11.20 11.85
CA ILE A 276 30.39 -10.17 12.89
C ILE A 276 29.59 -10.55 14.15
N ALA A 277 28.76 -11.58 14.06
CA ALA A 277 27.83 -12.00 15.11
C ALA A 277 27.51 -13.49 15.02
N VAL A 278 26.85 -14.03 16.03
CA VAL A 278 26.17 -15.33 15.94
C VAL A 278 24.75 -15.08 15.42
N VAL A 279 24.32 -15.83 14.41
CA VAL A 279 23.03 -15.63 13.75
C VAL A 279 22.13 -16.85 13.96
N HIS A 280 20.87 -16.62 14.32
CA HIS A 280 19.84 -17.66 14.40
C HIS A 280 18.69 -17.32 13.46
N ILE A 281 18.32 -18.27 12.60
CA ILE A 281 17.20 -18.12 11.67
C ILE A 281 15.99 -18.86 12.22
N LEU A 282 14.84 -18.19 12.23
CA LEU A 282 13.56 -18.73 12.67
C LEU A 282 12.52 -18.47 11.58
N GLN A 283 12.17 -19.52 10.84
CA GLN A 283 11.17 -19.47 9.77
C GLN A 283 9.77 -19.81 10.29
N HIS A 284 8.76 -19.58 9.46
CA HIS A 284 7.35 -19.88 9.74
C HIS A 284 6.81 -19.22 11.01
N LYS A 285 7.31 -18.02 11.33
CA LYS A 285 6.78 -17.21 12.42
C LYS A 285 5.61 -16.36 11.94
N SER A 286 4.88 -15.81 12.90
CA SER A 286 3.80 -14.89 12.64
C SER A 286 3.92 -13.67 13.54
N ILE A 287 3.57 -12.50 13.02
CA ILE A 287 3.39 -11.26 13.79
C ILE A 287 1.90 -11.04 13.98
N ILE A 288 1.49 -10.81 15.22
CA ILE A 288 0.18 -10.27 15.55
C ILE A 288 0.39 -8.79 15.86
N CYS A 289 -0.21 -7.91 15.06
CA CYS A 289 -0.18 -6.47 15.26
C CYS A 289 -1.51 -6.01 15.86
N LEU A 290 -1.42 -5.25 16.95
CA LEU A 290 -2.56 -4.64 17.64
C LEU A 290 -2.60 -3.15 17.31
N ILE A 291 -3.57 -2.75 16.50
CA ILE A 291 -3.78 -1.35 16.13
C ILE A 291 -4.82 -0.80 17.10
N GLY A 292 -4.48 0.25 17.83
CA GLY A 292 -5.37 0.81 18.85
C GLY A 292 -4.97 2.20 19.31
N ASN A 293 -5.65 2.67 20.35
CA ASN A 293 -5.43 3.97 20.94
C ASN A 293 -4.16 3.96 21.79
N VAL A 294 -3.11 4.63 21.31
CA VAL A 294 -1.81 4.73 21.99
C VAL A 294 -1.92 5.31 23.41
N GLN A 295 -2.88 6.20 23.67
CA GLN A 295 -3.09 6.78 25.00
C GLN A 295 -3.62 5.77 26.03
N ARG A 296 -4.09 4.61 25.56
CA ARG A 296 -4.61 3.51 26.37
C ARG A 296 -3.82 2.21 26.16
N SER A 297 -2.57 2.32 25.71
CA SER A 297 -1.71 1.17 25.42
C SER A 297 -1.59 0.20 26.59
N TYR A 298 -1.49 0.72 27.82
CA TYR A 298 -1.41 -0.12 29.04
C TYR A 298 -2.62 -1.05 29.21
N LEU A 299 -3.85 -0.58 28.92
CA LEU A 299 -5.07 -1.40 29.01
C LEU A 299 -5.12 -2.49 27.94
N ILE A 300 -4.47 -2.25 26.79
CA ILE A 300 -4.37 -3.23 25.72
C ILE A 300 -3.37 -4.30 26.15
N LEU A 301 -2.16 -3.89 26.54
CA LEU A 301 -1.06 -4.80 26.89
C LEU A 301 -1.32 -5.62 28.16
N GLU A 302 -2.11 -5.11 29.12
CA GLU A 302 -2.51 -5.88 30.30
C GLU A 302 -3.42 -7.07 29.96
N LYS A 303 -4.13 -7.02 28.83
CA LYS A 303 -5.09 -8.05 28.40
C LYS A 303 -4.51 -9.06 27.40
N VAL A 304 -3.27 -8.85 26.96
CA VAL A 304 -2.54 -9.71 26.01
C VAL A 304 -1.68 -10.69 26.79
#